data_AF-A0A3C1FFJ5-F1
#
_entry.id   AF-A0A3C1FFJ5-F1
#
_cell.length_a   1.000
_cell.length_b   1.000
_cell.length_c   1.000
_cell.angle_alpha   90.00
_cell.angle_beta   90.00
_cell.angle_gamma   90.00
#
_symmetry.space_group_name_H-M   'P 1'
#
loop_
_entity.id
_entity.type
_entity.pdbx_description
1 polymer ?
#
loop_
_entity_poly.entity_id
_entity_poly.type
_entity_poly.pdbx_seq_one_letter_code
_entity_poly.pdbx_strand_id
1 'polypeptide(L)'
;MSGLLEIVALHPADAERADAGGADRVMVVGSLEEGGMSPTPQLVADIRRTTSIEIRPMVRLRSGYSTDGGEAVRLRGLMSSYLDAGADGMVLGFL
;
A
#
# COMPACT_ATOMS: atom_id res chain seq x y z
N MET A 1 10.71 -18.30 16.66
CA MET A 1 10.44 -17.56 15.41
C MET A 1 9.94 -16.19 15.85
N SER A 2 10.68 -15.10 15.59
CA SER A 2 10.08 -13.77 15.74
C SER A 2 9.07 -13.59 14.62
N GLY A 3 7.94 -12.94 14.91
CA GLY A 3 6.96 -12.61 13.88
C GLY A 3 7.47 -11.53 12.94
N LEU A 4 6.82 -11.37 11.78
CA LEU A 4 7.01 -10.24 10.90
C LEU A 4 6.21 -9.03 11.43
N LEU A 5 6.84 -7.87 11.51
CA LEU A 5 6.22 -6.60 11.89
C LEU A 5 5.96 -5.74 10.64
N GLU A 6 4.68 -5.49 10.34
CA GLU A 6 4.25 -4.60 9.27
C GLU A 6 3.60 -3.34 9.86
N ILE A 7 3.97 -2.16 9.34
CA ILE A 7 3.46 -0.86 9.79
C ILE A 7 2.63 -0.20 8.70
N VAL A 8 1.49 0.38 9.06
CA VAL A 8 0.68 1.18 8.12
C VAL A 8 1.27 2.58 7.99
N ALA A 9 1.51 3.02 6.76
CA ALA A 9 2.07 4.34 6.44
C ALA A 9 1.10 5.16 5.59
N LEU A 10 0.94 6.44 5.95
CA LEU A 10 0.19 7.42 5.16
C LEU A 10 1.11 8.46 4.50
N HIS A 11 2.32 8.62 5.02
CA HIS A 11 3.28 9.62 4.57
C HIS A 11 4.70 9.04 4.47
N PRO A 12 5.59 9.66 3.68
CA PRO A 12 7.00 9.25 3.58
C PRO A 12 7.72 9.19 4.95
N ALA A 13 7.40 10.11 5.86
CA ALA A 13 7.97 10.14 7.20
C ALA A 13 7.52 8.96 8.09
N ASP A 14 6.36 8.36 7.81
CA ASP A 14 5.89 7.19 8.56
C ASP A 14 6.75 5.97 8.19
N ALA A 15 7.05 5.81 6.90
CA ALA A 15 7.88 4.71 6.41
C ALA A 15 9.34 4.85 6.85
N GLU A 16 9.90 6.06 6.84
CA GLU A 16 11.25 6.32 7.36
C GLU A 16 11.36 5.93 8.85
N ARG A 17 10.36 6.29 9.66
CA ARG A 17 10.33 5.94 11.08
C ARG A 17 10.04 4.46 11.33
N ALA A 18 9.25 3.81 10.47
CA ALA A 18 9.01 2.37 10.54
C ALA A 18 10.31 1.59 10.28
N ASP A 19 11.06 1.98 9.24
CA ASP A 19 12.38 1.42 8.92
C ASP A 19 13.35 1.59 10.10
N ALA A 20 13.51 2.83 10.59
CA ALA A 20 14.36 3.12 11.76
C ALA A 20 13.92 2.38 13.04
N GLY A 21 12.63 2.05 13.16
CA GLY A 21 12.05 1.31 14.28
C GLY A 21 12.19 -0.22 14.16
N GLY A 22 12.73 -0.73 13.05
CA GLY A 22 12.92 -2.15 12.82
C GLY A 22 11.68 -2.88 12.30
N ALA A 23 10.77 -2.19 11.59
CA ALA A 23 9.71 -2.84 10.84
C ALA A 23 10.30 -3.66 9.68
N ASP A 24 9.69 -4.79 9.37
CA ASP A 24 10.08 -5.63 8.24
C ASP A 24 9.47 -5.12 6.92
N ARG A 25 8.32 -4.42 7.01
CA ARG A 25 7.55 -3.94 5.86
C ARG A 25 6.62 -2.78 6.21
N VAL A 26 6.25 -2.00 5.21
CA VAL A 26 5.13 -1.05 5.29
C VAL A 26 3.97 -1.40 4.37
N MET A 27 2.74 -1.24 4.88
CA MET A 27 1.54 -1.17 4.07
C MET A 27 1.17 0.30 3.81
N VAL A 28 1.08 0.71 2.55
CA VAL A 28 0.77 2.10 2.19
C VAL A 28 -0.72 2.26 1.93
N VAL A 29 -1.35 3.21 2.62
CA VAL A 29 -2.76 3.56 2.44
C VAL A 29 -2.93 5.04 2.11
N GLY A 30 -3.92 5.38 1.28
CA GLY A 30 -4.28 6.77 0.99
C GLY A 30 -5.15 7.39 2.08
N SER A 31 -5.93 6.57 2.79
CA SER A 31 -6.69 6.94 3.97
C SER A 31 -6.89 5.71 4.86
N LEU A 32 -7.20 5.94 6.15
CA LEU A 32 -7.58 4.88 7.10
C LEU A 32 -9.09 4.59 7.10
N GLU A 33 -9.85 5.28 6.25
CA GLU A 33 -11.28 5.04 6.12
C GLU A 33 -11.53 3.58 5.74
N GLU A 34 -12.53 2.99 6.38
CA GLU A 34 -12.92 1.59 6.16
C GLU A 34 -11.80 0.56 6.31
N GLY A 35 -10.75 0.88 7.07
CA GLY A 35 -9.60 0.01 7.29
C GLY A 35 -8.51 0.12 6.20
N GLY A 36 -8.61 1.09 5.29
CA GLY A 36 -7.57 1.38 4.31
C GLY A 36 -8.11 1.52 2.89
N MET A 37 -7.83 2.66 2.26
CA MET A 37 -8.12 2.90 0.84
C MET A 37 -6.83 3.05 0.03
N SER A 38 -6.93 2.84 -1.28
CA SER A 38 -5.77 2.96 -2.17
C SER A 38 -5.08 4.33 -2.11
N PRO A 39 -3.74 4.38 -1.96
CA PRO A 39 -2.96 5.61 -2.11
C PRO A 39 -2.86 6.04 -3.57
N THR A 40 -2.39 7.25 -3.81
CA THR A 40 -1.95 7.63 -5.17
C THR A 40 -0.64 6.91 -5.52
N PRO A 41 -0.37 6.59 -6.80
CA PRO A 41 0.94 6.05 -7.21
C PRO A 41 2.11 7.00 -6.84
N GLN A 42 1.87 8.30 -6.87
CA GLN A 42 2.86 9.30 -6.44
C GLN A 42 3.24 9.11 -4.97
N LEU A 43 2.28 8.87 -4.07
CA LEU A 43 2.56 8.63 -2.66
C LEU A 43 3.41 7.36 -2.46
N VAL A 44 3.14 6.30 -3.23
CA VAL A 44 3.96 5.08 -3.21
C VAL A 44 5.39 5.37 -3.65
N ALA A 45 5.55 6.12 -4.76
CA ALA A 45 6.87 6.53 -5.24
C ALA A 45 7.61 7.43 -4.25
N ASP A 46 6.89 8.30 -3.52
CA ASP A 46 7.45 9.17 -2.49
C ASP A 46 7.93 8.38 -1.28
N ILE A 47 7.17 7.39 -0.83
CA ILE A 47 7.53 6.47 0.25
C ILE A 47 8.71 5.57 -0.15
N ARG A 48 8.73 5.06 -1.39
CA ARG A 48 9.85 4.25 -1.89
C ARG A 48 11.20 4.96 -1.78
N ARG A 49 11.22 6.30 -1.86
CA ARG A 49 12.44 7.11 -1.72
C ARG A 49 12.91 7.27 -0.28
N THR A 50 12.09 6.95 0.74
CA THR A 50 12.43 7.18 2.15
C THR A 50 12.73 5.92 2.95
N THR A 51 12.49 4.74 2.39
CA THR A 51 12.77 3.47 3.07
C THR A 51 13.37 2.45 2.11
N SER A 52 14.08 1.46 2.66
CA SER A 52 14.59 0.29 1.91
C SER A 52 13.76 -0.99 2.14
N ILE A 53 12.92 -1.03 3.18
CA ILE A 53 12.09 -2.20 3.48
C ILE A 53 10.99 -2.41 2.44
N GLU A 54 10.34 -3.57 2.49
CA GLU A 54 9.31 -3.93 1.53
C GLU A 54 8.13 -2.93 1.60
N ILE A 55 7.51 -2.64 0.45
CA ILE A 55 6.36 -1.73 0.34
C ILE A 55 5.20 -2.45 -0.32
N ARG A 56 4.04 -2.48 0.37
CA ARG A 56 2.79 -3.02 -0.17
C ARG A 56 1.64 -2.02 -0.11
N PRO A 57 1.24 -1.42 -1.24
CA PRO A 57 0.09 -0.53 -1.27
C PRO A 57 -1.23 -1.31 -1.13
N MET A 58 -2.20 -0.67 -0.47
CA MET A 58 -3.60 -1.10 -0.49
C MET A 58 -4.20 -0.92 -1.90
N VAL A 59 -4.92 -1.93 -2.38
CA VAL A 59 -5.64 -1.93 -3.66
C VAL A 59 -7.13 -2.07 -3.36
N ARG A 60 -7.78 -0.92 -3.13
CA ARG A 60 -9.20 -0.79 -2.78
C ARG A 60 -9.72 0.59 -3.16
N LEU A 61 -10.74 0.63 -4.02
CA LEU A 61 -11.33 1.88 -4.54
C LEU A 61 -12.74 2.15 -4.03
N ARG A 62 -13.36 1.20 -3.31
CA ARG A 62 -14.70 1.36 -2.76
C ARG A 62 -14.87 0.75 -1.38
N SER A 63 -15.98 1.12 -0.78
CA SER A 63 -16.44 0.58 0.48
C SER A 63 -16.87 -0.89 0.40
N GLY A 64 -16.70 -1.61 1.50
CA GLY A 64 -16.92 -3.07 1.54
C GLY A 64 -15.93 -3.86 0.66
N TYR A 65 -16.31 -5.08 0.27
CA TYR A 65 -15.45 -6.05 -0.44
C TYR A 65 -16.02 -6.55 -1.78
N SER A 66 -17.14 -5.97 -2.24
CA SER A 66 -17.68 -6.29 -3.56
C SER A 66 -16.86 -5.59 -4.65
N THR A 67 -16.94 -6.09 -5.87
CA THR A 67 -16.36 -5.41 -7.04
C THR A 67 -17.22 -5.62 -8.28
N ASP A 68 -17.01 -4.78 -9.29
CA ASP A 68 -17.62 -4.90 -10.61
C ASP A 68 -16.55 -4.93 -11.72
N GLY A 69 -16.96 -5.25 -12.95
CA GLY A 69 -16.02 -5.37 -14.07
C GLY A 69 -15.26 -4.07 -14.37
N GLY A 70 -15.90 -2.91 -14.17
CA GLY A 70 -15.28 -1.62 -14.40
C GLY A 70 -14.24 -1.29 -13.33
N GLU A 71 -14.55 -1.58 -12.07
CA GLU A 71 -13.61 -1.43 -10.97
C GLU A 71 -12.42 -2.38 -11.08
N ALA A 72 -12.65 -3.64 -11.45
CA ALA A 72 -11.57 -4.60 -11.64
C ALA A 72 -10.54 -4.14 -12.68
N VAL A 73 -10.97 -3.46 -13.75
CA VAL A 73 -10.06 -2.84 -14.74
C VAL A 73 -9.26 -1.71 -14.11
N ARG A 74 -9.91 -0.82 -13.33
CA ARG A 74 -9.22 0.28 -12.64
C ARG A 74 -8.19 -0.23 -11.64
N LEU A 75 -8.52 -1.25 -10.85
CA LEU A 75 -7.61 -1.86 -9.89
C LEU A 75 -6.39 -2.50 -10.58
N ARG A 76 -6.57 -3.13 -11.74
CA ARG A 76 -5.43 -3.65 -12.54
C ARG A 76 -4.49 -2.54 -13.01
N GLY A 77 -5.04 -1.44 -13.54
CA GLY A 77 -4.23 -0.29 -13.94
C GLY A 77 -3.49 0.35 -12.76
N LEU A 78 -4.16 0.42 -11.61
CA LEU A 78 -3.58 0.92 -10.37
C LEU A 78 -2.43 0.04 -9.86
N MET A 79 -2.61 -1.29 -9.86
CA MET A 79 -1.56 -2.25 -9.52
C MET A 79 -0.34 -2.11 -10.43
N SER A 80 -0.54 -1.94 -11.75
CA SER A 80 0.57 -1.66 -12.68
C SER A 80 1.32 -0.39 -12.29
N SER A 81 0.58 0.68 -11.98
CA SER A 81 1.16 1.96 -11.59
C SER A 81 1.96 1.87 -10.29
N TYR A 82 1.52 1.01 -9.35
CA TYR A 82 2.26 0.77 -8.11
C TYR A 82 3.55 -0.02 -8.34
N LEU A 83 3.56 -1.00 -9.25
CA LEU A 83 4.79 -1.70 -9.63
C LEU A 83 5.80 -0.72 -10.26
N ASP A 84 5.33 0.14 -11.17
CA ASP A 84 6.17 1.19 -11.77
C ASP A 84 6.71 2.19 -10.72
N ALA A 85 5.95 2.42 -9.64
CA ALA A 85 6.35 3.25 -8.51
C ALA A 85 7.31 2.56 -7.52
N GLY A 86 7.61 1.28 -7.70
CA GLY A 86 8.54 0.52 -6.87
C GLY A 86 7.90 -0.24 -5.70
N ALA A 87 6.61 -0.58 -5.79
CA ALA A 87 5.98 -1.50 -4.85
C ALA A 87 6.51 -2.93 -5.03
N ASP A 88 6.66 -3.65 -3.92
CA ASP A 88 7.17 -5.02 -3.88
C ASP A 88 6.04 -6.07 -3.84
N GLY A 89 4.82 -5.62 -3.58
CA GLY A 89 3.61 -6.43 -3.56
C GLY A 89 2.38 -5.56 -3.35
N MET A 90 1.23 -6.19 -3.15
CA MET A 90 -0.06 -5.51 -2.96
C MET A 90 -0.86 -6.15 -1.81
N VAL A 91 -1.75 -5.37 -1.20
CA VAL A 91 -2.78 -5.87 -0.29
C VAL A 91 -4.15 -5.63 -0.91
N LEU A 92 -4.94 -6.69 -1.09
CA LEU A 92 -6.29 -6.64 -1.67
C LEU A 92 -7.13 -7.85 -1.25
N GLY A 93 -8.45 -7.73 -1.40
CA GLY A 93 -9.39 -8.82 -1.16
C GLY A 93 -10.78 -8.50 -1.72
N PHE A 94 -11.48 -9.54 -2.18
CA PHE A 94 -12.84 -9.48 -2.70
C PHE A 94 -13.67 -10.62 -2.11
N LEU A 95 -14.99 -10.43 -2.02
CA LEU A 95 -15.98 -11.43 -1.59
C LEU A 95 -17.14 -11.52 -2.58
#